data_AF-A0A5J4U5T3-F1
#
_entry.id   AF-A0A5J4U5T3-F1
#
_cell.length_a   1.000
_cell.length_b   1.000
_cell.length_c   1.000
_cell.angle_alpha   90.00
_cell.angle_beta   90.00
_cell.angle_gamma   90.00
#
_symmetry.space_group_name_H-M   'P 1'
#
loop_
_entity.id
_entity.type
_entity.pdbx_description
1 polymer ?
#
loop_
_entity_poly.entity_id
_entity_poly.type
_entity_poly.pdbx_seq_one_letter_code
_entity_poly.pdbx_strand_id
1 'polypeptide(L)'
;MKVISLSSNFCSDKKSAAVNMIEGRGRLAIAEAKIPSDVLEKIAHSTPQQIVTLNTKKNLIGSAVAGSLGGFNAHAANVITALFLATGQDVAQVVESASCITTVDISEDGALHITVTLPSLEVGTVGGGTSLPSQHASLNILGCNQQQHSMLPISSNQNEIQIQQTNASNNTSNILSQGQYADRLASIIAGAVLAGEISLLCALNTDDLVDAHITLNSGIQHTSQNNSSQHIRLPSIATSPQLTQINSNINAALQISSHLLPQHADSSGNLMLRQVPKFKSLQTSNLSNLNQTQPGRVVPIEVNIKQPGSESERLSDKQLEKQKENEKAIERQKKLEELRKKREEREKERFEQQLLDHNRI
;
A
#
# COMPACT_ATOMS: atom_id res chain seq x y z
N MET A 1 -35.18 9.83 -25.19
CA MET A 1 -33.98 9.99 -24.33
C MET A 1 -32.82 10.41 -25.22
N LYS A 2 -32.04 11.44 -24.87
CA LYS A 2 -30.83 11.87 -25.61
C LYS A 2 -29.60 11.62 -24.72
N VAL A 3 -28.67 10.80 -25.18
CA VAL A 3 -27.40 10.55 -24.47
C VAL A 3 -26.47 11.74 -24.72
N ILE A 4 -26.01 12.40 -23.66
CA ILE A 4 -25.08 13.55 -23.74
C ILE A 4 -23.63 13.05 -23.66
N SER A 5 -23.35 12.09 -22.79
CA SER A 5 -22.03 11.45 -22.63
C SER A 5 -22.21 10.01 -22.19
N LEU A 6 -21.27 9.13 -22.60
CA LEU A 6 -21.19 7.76 -22.09
C LEU A 6 -20.72 7.70 -20.64
N SER A 7 -19.92 8.69 -20.20
CA SER A 7 -19.48 8.83 -18.81
C SER A 7 -19.90 10.18 -18.25
N SER A 8 -20.67 10.14 -17.17
CA SER A 8 -21.17 11.31 -16.43
C SER A 8 -20.40 11.53 -15.12
N ASN A 9 -19.21 10.94 -14.99
CA ASN A 9 -18.45 10.82 -13.74
C ASN A 9 -19.14 9.99 -12.64
N PHE A 10 -20.32 9.39 -12.87
CA PHE A 10 -20.98 8.54 -11.87
C PHE A 10 -20.38 7.13 -11.77
N CYS A 11 -19.57 6.70 -12.75
CA CYS A 11 -18.64 5.58 -12.55
C CYS A 11 -17.53 5.92 -11.55
N SER A 12 -17.18 7.21 -11.47
CA SER A 12 -15.98 7.81 -10.90
C SER A 12 -14.68 7.04 -11.20
N ASP A 13 -14.26 7.13 -12.46
CA ASP A 13 -12.93 6.68 -12.92
C ASP A 13 -11.86 7.75 -12.68
N LYS A 14 -10.79 7.41 -11.96
CA LYS A 14 -9.61 8.26 -11.68
C LYS A 14 -9.93 9.50 -10.84
N LYS A 15 -10.98 9.41 -10.03
CA LYS A 15 -11.48 10.46 -9.14
C LYS A 15 -11.91 9.81 -7.83
N SER A 16 -11.54 10.43 -6.71
CA SER A 16 -12.04 10.01 -5.40
C SER A 16 -13.55 10.26 -5.34
N ALA A 17 -14.32 9.22 -5.03
CA ALA A 17 -15.77 9.29 -4.95
C ALA A 17 -16.34 8.25 -3.98
N ALA A 18 -17.30 8.69 -3.17
CA ALA A 18 -17.97 7.83 -2.19
C ALA A 18 -18.70 6.65 -2.84
N VAL A 19 -19.20 6.78 -4.08
CA VAL A 19 -19.89 5.69 -4.77
C VAL A 19 -19.00 4.46 -4.94
N ASN A 20 -17.71 4.64 -5.22
CA ASN A 20 -16.76 3.52 -5.36
C ASN A 20 -16.48 2.83 -4.02
N MET A 21 -16.59 3.55 -2.90
CA MET A 21 -16.46 3.00 -1.55
C MET A 21 -17.70 2.21 -1.12
N ILE A 22 -18.88 2.68 -1.52
CA ILE A 22 -20.17 2.14 -1.06
C ILE A 22 -20.64 0.99 -1.94
N GLU A 23 -20.65 1.19 -3.26
CA GLU A 23 -21.16 0.23 -4.24
C GLU A 23 -20.06 -0.67 -4.81
N GLY A 24 -18.79 -0.33 -4.54
CA GLY A 24 -17.63 -1.00 -5.11
C GLY A 24 -17.36 -0.63 -6.57
N ARG A 25 -16.15 -0.95 -7.05
CA ARG A 25 -15.76 -0.80 -8.45
C ARG A 25 -14.59 -1.72 -8.80
N GLY A 26 -14.68 -2.49 -9.89
CA GLY A 26 -13.68 -3.53 -10.15
C GLY A 26 -13.84 -4.70 -9.18
N ARG A 27 -12.84 -4.99 -8.36
CA ARG A 27 -12.83 -6.12 -7.42
C ARG A 27 -12.89 -5.65 -5.98
N LEU A 28 -13.80 -6.26 -5.21
CA LEU A 28 -13.74 -6.25 -3.76
C LEU A 28 -12.73 -7.32 -3.31
N ALA A 29 -11.66 -6.91 -2.64
CA ALA A 29 -10.67 -7.82 -2.09
C ALA A 29 -10.51 -7.60 -0.59
N ILE A 30 -10.56 -8.69 0.17
CA ILE A 30 -10.37 -8.69 1.62
C ILE A 30 -9.23 -9.66 1.92
N ALA A 31 -8.30 -9.23 2.76
CA ALA A 31 -7.23 -10.09 3.29
C ALA A 31 -7.18 -9.94 4.80
N GLU A 32 -7.04 -11.05 5.50
CA GLU A 32 -6.94 -11.11 6.95
C GLU A 32 -5.73 -11.93 7.40
N ALA A 33 -5.21 -11.62 8.58
CA ALA A 33 -4.18 -12.40 9.23
C ALA A 33 -4.39 -12.43 10.74
N LYS A 34 -4.04 -13.57 11.33
CA LYS A 34 -3.95 -13.74 12.78
C LYS A 34 -2.48 -13.87 13.17
N ILE A 35 -1.99 -12.94 13.99
CA ILE A 35 -0.59 -12.86 14.39
C ILE A 35 -0.50 -13.15 15.89
N PRO A 36 0.15 -14.26 16.29
CA PRO A 36 0.39 -14.56 17.70
C PRO A 36 1.16 -13.44 18.42
N SER A 37 0.80 -13.17 19.68
CA SER A 37 1.43 -12.09 20.46
C SER A 37 2.95 -12.26 20.57
N ASP A 38 3.43 -13.50 20.72
CA ASP A 38 4.86 -13.79 20.83
C ASP A 38 5.62 -13.49 19.54
N VAL A 39 5.01 -13.67 18.37
CA VAL A 39 5.58 -13.31 17.07
C VAL A 39 5.66 -11.79 16.94
N LEU A 40 4.61 -11.07 17.34
CA LEU A 40 4.56 -9.61 17.29
C LEU A 40 5.62 -8.97 18.22
N GLU A 41 5.78 -9.48 19.43
CA GLU A 41 6.79 -9.00 20.37
C GLU A 41 8.22 -9.28 19.89
N LYS A 42 8.46 -10.46 19.32
CA LYS A 42 9.80 -10.86 18.83
C LYS A 42 10.24 -10.09 17.59
N ILE A 43 9.34 -9.88 16.63
CA ILE A 43 9.69 -9.31 15.31
C ILE A 43 9.47 -7.81 15.28
N ALA A 44 8.36 -7.34 15.85
CA ALA A 44 7.89 -5.97 15.73
C ALA A 44 8.03 -5.16 17.03
N HIS A 45 8.52 -5.77 18.11
CA HIS A 45 8.70 -5.13 19.43
C HIS A 45 7.45 -4.38 19.92
N SER A 46 6.28 -4.93 19.60
CA SER A 46 4.96 -4.32 19.84
C SER A 46 4.00 -5.34 20.43
N THR A 47 2.99 -4.88 21.16
CA THR A 47 1.89 -5.71 21.66
C THR A 47 0.62 -5.56 20.82
N PRO A 48 -0.29 -6.57 20.81
CA PRO A 48 -1.56 -6.47 20.09
C PRO A 48 -2.39 -5.25 20.51
N GLN A 49 -2.42 -4.92 21.81
CA GLN A 49 -3.18 -3.79 22.36
C GLN A 49 -2.66 -2.44 21.84
N GLN A 50 -1.35 -2.30 21.68
CA GLN A 50 -0.76 -1.10 21.14
C GLN A 50 -1.14 -0.92 19.66
N ILE A 51 -1.09 -1.98 18.86
CA ILE A 51 -1.47 -1.92 17.44
C ILE A 51 -2.96 -1.59 17.27
N VAL A 52 -3.85 -2.20 18.07
CA VAL A 52 -5.29 -1.86 18.06
C VAL A 52 -5.51 -0.38 18.40
N THR A 53 -4.84 0.10 19.45
CA THR A 53 -4.95 1.50 19.88
C THR A 53 -4.48 2.45 18.78
N LEU A 54 -3.33 2.15 18.16
CA LEU A 54 -2.78 2.95 17.08
C LEU A 54 -3.70 2.94 15.85
N ASN A 55 -4.18 1.77 15.40
CA ASN A 55 -5.09 1.66 14.27
C ASN A 55 -6.37 2.49 14.51
N THR A 56 -6.97 2.35 15.69
CA THR A 56 -8.18 3.08 16.05
C THR A 56 -7.96 4.58 16.03
N LYS A 57 -6.89 5.08 16.65
CA LYS A 57 -6.61 6.52 16.71
C LYS A 57 -6.18 7.09 15.36
N LYS A 58 -5.36 6.37 14.60
CA LYS A 58 -4.75 6.85 13.36
C LYS A 58 -5.64 6.59 12.15
N ASN A 59 -5.90 5.32 11.84
CA ASN A 59 -6.58 4.91 10.62
C ASN A 59 -8.08 5.19 10.67
N LEU A 60 -8.71 5.13 11.85
CA LEU A 60 -10.14 5.38 12.00
C LEU A 60 -10.43 6.82 12.42
N ILE A 61 -10.11 7.19 13.67
CA ILE A 61 -10.45 8.51 14.22
C ILE A 61 -9.73 9.62 13.45
N GLY A 62 -8.42 9.49 13.22
CA GLY A 62 -7.64 10.48 12.48
C GLY A 62 -8.19 10.72 11.07
N SER A 63 -8.45 9.65 10.33
CA SER A 63 -9.04 9.73 8.98
C SER A 63 -10.44 10.32 8.98
N ALA A 64 -11.27 10.02 9.99
CA ALA A 64 -12.59 10.61 10.15
C ALA A 64 -12.52 12.11 10.40
N VAL A 65 -11.63 12.55 11.30
CA VAL A 65 -11.38 13.98 11.57
C VAL A 65 -10.86 14.71 10.34
N ALA A 66 -10.01 14.05 9.54
CA ALA A 66 -9.47 14.60 8.29
C ALA A 66 -10.51 14.68 7.16
N GLY A 67 -11.70 14.09 7.31
CA GLY A 67 -12.69 13.99 6.24
C GLY A 67 -12.25 13.09 5.08
N SER A 68 -11.44 12.07 5.38
CA SER A 68 -10.92 11.13 4.39
C SER A 68 -12.06 10.32 3.75
N LEU A 69 -12.08 10.26 2.41
CA LEU A 69 -12.99 9.42 1.64
C LEU A 69 -12.24 8.15 1.21
N GLY A 70 -12.47 7.06 1.95
CA GLY A 70 -11.89 5.75 1.65
C GLY A 70 -10.45 5.51 2.10
N GLY A 71 -9.77 6.52 2.64
CA GLY A 71 -8.44 6.38 3.21
C GLY A 71 -8.46 6.05 4.70
N PHE A 72 -8.99 4.89 5.11
CA PHE A 72 -8.99 4.41 6.50
C PHE A 72 -7.88 3.37 6.71
N ASN A 73 -6.67 3.70 6.27
CA ASN A 73 -5.50 2.84 6.24
C ASN A 73 -4.23 3.66 6.47
N ALA A 74 -3.07 3.00 6.58
CA ALA A 74 -1.81 3.67 6.78
C ALA A 74 -1.14 4.12 5.48
N HIS A 75 -1.00 3.23 4.52
CA HIS A 75 -0.25 3.50 3.30
C HIS A 75 -0.64 2.60 2.11
N ALA A 76 -1.89 2.11 2.01
CA ALA A 76 -2.31 1.16 0.97
C ALA A 76 -1.92 1.63 -0.45
N ALA A 77 -2.00 2.95 -0.71
CA ALA A 77 -1.58 3.57 -1.95
C ALA A 77 -0.12 3.26 -2.35
N ASN A 78 0.81 3.19 -1.39
CA ASN A 78 2.21 2.91 -1.68
C ASN A 78 2.38 1.50 -2.26
N VAL A 79 1.78 0.50 -1.61
CA VAL A 79 1.86 -0.90 -2.02
C VAL A 79 1.16 -1.10 -3.37
N ILE A 80 -0.04 -0.55 -3.52
CA ILE A 80 -0.85 -0.67 -4.73
C ILE A 80 -0.13 0.00 -5.91
N THR A 81 0.42 1.20 -5.73
CA THR A 81 1.17 1.90 -6.79
C THR A 81 2.38 1.08 -7.25
N ALA A 82 3.14 0.51 -6.32
CA ALA A 82 4.30 -0.32 -6.64
C ALA A 82 3.91 -1.55 -7.47
N LEU A 83 2.85 -2.26 -7.06
CA LEU A 83 2.34 -3.43 -7.79
C LEU A 83 1.72 -3.04 -9.13
N PHE A 84 1.04 -1.89 -9.22
CA PHE A 84 0.46 -1.38 -10.46
C PHE A 84 1.55 -1.10 -11.49
N LEU A 85 2.61 -0.40 -11.10
CA LEU A 85 3.77 -0.15 -11.95
C LEU A 85 4.46 -1.44 -12.39
N ALA A 86 4.68 -2.36 -11.44
CA ALA A 86 5.39 -3.62 -11.71
C ALA A 86 4.60 -4.56 -12.63
N THR A 87 3.27 -4.55 -12.56
CA THR A 87 2.40 -5.48 -13.30
C THR A 87 1.65 -4.84 -14.47
N GLY A 88 1.91 -3.57 -14.77
CA GLY A 88 1.39 -2.89 -15.96
C GLY A 88 -0.08 -2.46 -15.86
N GLN A 89 -0.55 -2.16 -14.65
CA GLN A 89 -1.88 -1.61 -14.40
C GLN A 89 -1.93 -0.11 -14.72
N ASP A 90 -3.12 0.47 -14.75
CA ASP A 90 -3.29 1.92 -14.92
C ASP A 90 -3.06 2.64 -13.58
N VAL A 91 -1.90 3.29 -13.46
CA VAL A 91 -1.48 3.99 -12.23
C VAL A 91 -2.42 5.14 -11.86
N ALA A 92 -3.15 5.73 -12.82
CA ALA A 92 -4.12 6.78 -12.49
C ALA A 92 -5.30 6.23 -11.68
N GLN A 93 -5.58 4.92 -11.77
CA GLN A 93 -6.64 4.25 -11.01
C GLN A 93 -6.25 3.97 -9.55
N VAL A 94 -5.03 4.32 -9.13
CA VAL A 94 -4.64 4.28 -7.70
C VAL A 94 -5.56 5.17 -6.85
N VAL A 95 -6.10 6.25 -7.42
CA VAL A 95 -6.99 7.19 -6.72
C VAL A 95 -8.19 6.48 -6.09
N GLU A 96 -8.80 5.54 -6.81
CA GLU A 96 -9.91 4.72 -6.34
C GLU A 96 -9.44 3.39 -5.76
N SER A 97 -8.46 2.72 -6.39
CA SER A 97 -7.98 1.39 -5.98
C SER A 97 -7.31 1.37 -4.61
N ALA A 98 -6.74 2.50 -4.18
CA ALA A 98 -6.13 2.65 -2.85
C ALA A 98 -7.13 2.92 -1.72
N SER A 99 -8.43 3.00 -2.05
CA SER A 99 -9.49 2.93 -1.07
C SER A 99 -9.33 1.67 -0.23
N CYS A 100 -9.05 1.83 1.06
CA CYS A 100 -8.75 0.73 1.94
C CYS A 100 -9.20 1.04 3.37
N ILE A 101 -9.83 0.06 4.00
CA ILE A 101 -10.18 0.08 5.43
C ILE A 101 -9.35 -0.99 6.13
N THR A 102 -8.52 -0.57 7.07
CA THR A 102 -7.73 -1.45 7.94
C THR A 102 -8.42 -1.57 9.30
N THR A 103 -8.87 -2.77 9.65
CA THR A 103 -9.46 -3.07 10.95
C THR A 103 -8.56 -4.00 11.73
N VAL A 104 -8.52 -3.81 13.05
CA VAL A 104 -7.64 -4.55 13.94
C VAL A 104 -8.37 -4.83 15.25
N ASP A 105 -8.39 -6.10 15.63
CA ASP A 105 -9.01 -6.61 16.84
C ASP A 105 -8.07 -7.59 17.55
N ILE A 106 -8.42 -7.97 18.78
CA ILE A 106 -7.72 -9.00 19.54
C ILE A 106 -8.61 -10.24 19.56
N SER A 107 -8.08 -11.35 19.09
CA SER A 107 -8.73 -12.66 19.14
C SER A 107 -8.84 -13.17 20.58
N GLU A 108 -9.72 -14.14 20.82
CA GLU A 108 -9.94 -14.73 22.15
C GLU A 108 -8.66 -15.31 22.79
N ASP A 109 -7.73 -15.80 21.97
CA ASP A 109 -6.42 -16.33 22.39
C ASP A 109 -5.35 -15.24 22.57
N GLY A 110 -5.72 -13.96 22.52
CA GLY A 110 -4.82 -12.81 22.68
C GLY A 110 -3.99 -12.49 21.45
N ALA A 111 -4.19 -13.20 20.33
CA ALA A 111 -3.53 -12.88 19.07
C ALA A 111 -4.11 -11.61 18.41
N LEU A 112 -3.29 -10.91 17.65
CA LEU A 112 -3.73 -9.78 16.83
C LEU A 112 -4.47 -10.31 15.60
N HIS A 113 -5.72 -9.91 15.39
CA HIS A 113 -6.44 -10.14 14.15
C HIS A 113 -6.49 -8.83 13.37
N ILE A 114 -6.00 -8.83 12.15
CA ILE A 114 -5.93 -7.64 11.29
C ILE A 114 -6.50 -7.97 9.93
N THR A 115 -7.32 -7.06 9.41
CA THR A 115 -7.99 -7.19 8.13
C THR A 115 -7.81 -5.91 7.32
N VAL A 116 -7.62 -6.06 6.01
CA VAL A 116 -7.71 -4.96 5.03
C VAL A 116 -8.85 -5.24 4.05
N THR A 117 -9.65 -4.23 3.79
CA THR A 117 -10.76 -4.27 2.83
C THR A 117 -10.53 -3.25 1.72
N LEU A 118 -10.41 -3.72 0.48
CA LEU A 118 -10.24 -2.93 -0.74
C LEU A 118 -11.54 -3.02 -1.58
N PRO A 119 -12.49 -2.08 -1.45
CA PRO A 119 -13.80 -2.18 -2.10
C PRO A 119 -13.79 -1.86 -3.60
N SER A 120 -12.78 -1.13 -4.07
CA SER A 120 -12.73 -0.61 -5.43
C SER A 120 -11.42 -0.88 -6.19
N LEU A 121 -10.86 -2.08 -6.03
CA LEU A 121 -9.59 -2.46 -6.64
C LEU A 121 -9.74 -2.77 -8.15
N GLU A 122 -9.21 -1.89 -9.00
CA GLU A 122 -9.26 -2.05 -10.45
C GLU A 122 -7.98 -2.66 -10.99
N VAL A 123 -8.08 -3.95 -11.35
CA VAL A 123 -6.93 -4.70 -11.84
C VAL A 123 -7.31 -5.61 -13.01
N GLY A 124 -6.36 -5.80 -13.91
CA GLY A 124 -6.46 -6.68 -15.05
C GLY A 124 -5.14 -7.39 -15.34
N THR A 125 -5.23 -8.52 -16.04
CA THR A 125 -4.06 -9.33 -16.42
C THR A 125 -3.86 -9.41 -17.93
N VAL A 126 -4.73 -8.77 -18.70
CA VAL A 126 -4.69 -8.69 -20.16
C VAL A 126 -5.07 -7.28 -20.60
N GLY A 127 -4.37 -6.74 -21.60
CA GLY A 127 -4.62 -5.41 -22.16
C GLY A 127 -3.84 -4.29 -21.49
N GLY A 128 -3.79 -3.12 -22.13
CA GLY A 128 -3.02 -1.97 -21.64
C GLY A 128 -1.55 -2.28 -21.44
N GLY A 129 -1.00 -1.83 -20.30
CA GLY A 129 0.42 -2.01 -19.94
C GLY A 129 0.82 -3.44 -19.62
N THR A 130 -0.13 -4.35 -19.39
CA THR A 130 0.15 -5.77 -19.07
C THR A 130 0.78 -6.55 -20.23
N SER A 131 0.67 -6.01 -21.46
CA SER A 131 1.27 -6.60 -22.67
C SER A 131 2.76 -6.29 -22.84
N LEU A 132 3.29 -5.34 -22.06
CA LEU A 132 4.71 -4.98 -22.13
C LEU A 132 5.58 -6.12 -21.57
N PRO A 133 6.73 -6.44 -22.19
CA PRO A 133 7.52 -7.62 -21.82
C PRO A 133 7.89 -7.70 -20.33
N SER A 134 8.30 -6.60 -19.72
CA SER A 134 8.70 -6.56 -18.31
C SER A 134 7.52 -6.77 -17.37
N GLN A 135 6.40 -6.09 -17.61
CA GLN A 135 5.18 -6.19 -16.83
C GLN A 135 4.54 -7.58 -16.95
N HIS A 136 4.59 -8.15 -18.16
CA HIS A 136 4.16 -9.51 -18.43
C HIS A 136 5.01 -10.54 -17.66
N ALA A 137 6.33 -10.33 -17.59
CA ALA A 137 7.21 -11.17 -16.78
C ALA A 137 6.87 -11.10 -15.28
N SER A 138 6.56 -9.91 -14.75
CA SER A 138 6.09 -9.75 -13.37
C SER A 138 4.79 -10.51 -13.11
N LEU A 139 3.81 -10.42 -14.03
CA LEU A 139 2.55 -11.17 -13.93
C LEU A 139 2.79 -12.69 -13.96
N ASN A 140 3.76 -13.16 -14.74
CA ASN A 140 4.14 -14.57 -14.77
C ASN A 140 4.74 -15.04 -13.43
N ILE A 141 5.60 -14.23 -12.79
CA ILE A 141 6.17 -14.52 -11.46
C ILE A 141 5.05 -14.68 -10.42
N LEU A 142 4.00 -13.86 -10.51
CA LEU A 142 2.85 -13.92 -9.61
C LEU A 142 1.86 -15.06 -9.94
N GLY A 143 2.06 -15.77 -11.05
CA GLY A 143 1.12 -16.78 -11.56
C GLY A 143 -0.21 -16.18 -12.00
N CYS A 144 -0.22 -14.91 -12.40
CA CYS A 144 -1.39 -14.12 -12.80
C CYS A 144 -1.57 -14.04 -14.31
N ASN A 145 -1.04 -15.01 -15.05
CA ASN A 145 -1.15 -15.06 -16.50
C ASN A 145 -1.17 -16.50 -16.99
N GLN A 146 -1.79 -16.73 -18.14
CA GLN A 146 -1.72 -18.03 -18.80
C GLN A 146 -0.27 -18.27 -19.23
N GLN A 147 0.38 -19.29 -18.67
CA GLN A 147 1.57 -19.83 -19.30
C GLN A 147 1.15 -20.34 -20.68
N GLN A 148 1.72 -19.78 -21.76
CA GLN A 148 1.77 -20.47 -23.03
C GLN A 148 2.65 -21.71 -22.83
N HIS A 149 2.06 -22.82 -22.40
CA HIS A 149 2.66 -24.14 -22.55
C HIS A 149 2.60 -24.54 -24.04
N SER A 150 3.36 -23.85 -24.88
CA SER A 150 3.65 -24.19 -26.28
C SER A 150 4.86 -23.33 -26.69
N MET A 151 6.03 -23.84 -27.08
CA MET A 151 6.29 -24.98 -27.95
C MET A 151 7.67 -25.56 -27.62
N LEU A 152 7.75 -26.86 -27.30
CA LEU A 152 8.87 -27.65 -27.78
C LEU A 152 8.49 -28.11 -29.20
N PRO A 153 9.41 -28.07 -30.18
CA PRO A 153 9.08 -28.46 -31.54
C PRO A 153 8.72 -29.95 -31.53
N ILE A 154 7.46 -30.26 -31.84
CA ILE A 154 7.04 -31.62 -32.16
C ILE A 154 7.79 -31.96 -33.44
N SER A 155 8.86 -32.75 -33.31
CA SER A 155 9.50 -33.39 -34.45
C SER A 155 8.43 -34.20 -35.17
N SER A 156 8.17 -33.82 -36.40
CA SER A 156 7.34 -34.54 -37.35
C SER A 156 7.82 -35.99 -37.45
N ASN A 157 7.05 -36.91 -36.88
CA ASN A 157 6.89 -38.23 -37.47
C ASN A 157 5.47 -38.71 -37.19
N GLN A 158 4.69 -38.72 -38.26
CA GLN A 158 3.41 -39.39 -38.33
C GLN A 158 3.64 -40.87 -38.07
N ASN A 159 3.06 -41.40 -36.99
CA ASN A 159 2.47 -42.74 -36.96
C ASN A 159 1.58 -42.86 -35.72
N GLU A 160 0.34 -43.23 -35.99
CA GLU A 160 -0.75 -43.42 -35.06
C GLU A 160 -0.40 -44.41 -33.95
N ILE A 161 -0.66 -44.04 -32.70
CA ILE A 161 -1.03 -45.00 -31.66
C ILE A 161 -2.26 -44.42 -30.96
N GLN A 162 -3.42 -45.03 -31.25
CA GLN A 162 -4.59 -44.94 -30.39
C GLN A 162 -4.21 -45.47 -29.01
N ILE A 163 -4.22 -44.62 -27.98
CA ILE A 163 -4.21 -45.08 -26.60
C ILE A 163 -5.57 -44.75 -25.99
N GLN A 164 -6.24 -45.84 -25.64
CA GLN A 164 -7.49 -45.93 -24.91
C GLN A 164 -7.50 -45.00 -23.69
N GLN A 165 -8.64 -44.32 -23.52
CA GLN A 165 -9.03 -43.73 -22.26
C GLN A 165 -9.15 -44.82 -21.20
N THR A 166 -8.12 -45.00 -20.38
CA THR A 166 -8.26 -45.66 -19.09
C THR A 166 -7.35 -45.01 -18.05
N ASN A 167 -7.97 -44.71 -16.91
CA ASN A 167 -7.42 -44.49 -15.58
C ASN A 167 -7.33 -43.04 -15.11
N ALA A 168 -8.28 -42.74 -14.22
CA ALA A 168 -8.23 -41.68 -13.24
C ALA A 168 -6.90 -41.67 -12.49
N SER A 169 -6.20 -40.53 -12.53
CA SER A 169 -5.24 -40.08 -11.51
C SER A 169 -4.92 -38.58 -11.73
N ASN A 170 -5.65 -37.75 -10.98
CA ASN A 170 -5.27 -36.47 -10.38
C ASN A 170 -4.02 -35.75 -10.92
N ASN A 171 -4.14 -35.04 -12.03
CA ASN A 171 -3.33 -33.85 -12.34
C ASN A 171 -4.02 -33.03 -13.44
N THR A 172 -5.21 -32.50 -13.16
CA THR A 172 -5.72 -31.36 -13.90
C THR A 172 -4.86 -30.16 -13.53
N SER A 173 -3.91 -29.81 -14.40
CA SER A 173 -3.31 -28.48 -14.42
C SER A 173 -4.45 -27.46 -14.30
N ASN A 174 -4.56 -26.78 -13.16
CA ASN A 174 -5.58 -25.77 -12.88
C ASN A 174 -5.36 -24.57 -13.80
N ILE A 175 -5.83 -24.68 -15.05
CA ILE A 175 -5.84 -23.57 -16.00
C ILE A 175 -6.94 -22.62 -15.51
N LEU A 176 -6.51 -21.52 -14.89
CA LEU A 176 -7.44 -20.48 -14.46
C LEU A 176 -8.10 -19.85 -15.69
N SER A 177 -9.38 -19.50 -15.57
CA SER A 177 -10.07 -18.69 -16.56
C SER A 177 -9.53 -17.25 -16.56
N GLN A 178 -9.76 -16.50 -17.62
CA GLN A 178 -9.21 -15.14 -17.77
C GLN A 178 -9.61 -14.21 -16.60
N GLY A 179 -10.82 -14.35 -16.07
CA GLY A 179 -11.27 -13.61 -14.88
C GLY A 179 -10.54 -14.03 -13.60
N GLN A 180 -10.24 -15.32 -13.44
CA GLN A 180 -9.60 -15.87 -12.25
C GLN A 180 -8.15 -15.43 -12.06
N TYR A 181 -7.43 -15.12 -13.14
CA TYR A 181 -6.08 -14.55 -13.01
C TYR A 181 -6.10 -13.14 -12.43
N ALA A 182 -7.07 -12.32 -12.83
CA ALA A 182 -7.23 -10.99 -12.28
C ALA A 182 -7.79 -11.03 -10.85
N ASP A 183 -8.63 -12.02 -10.50
CA ASP A 183 -9.02 -12.30 -9.11
C ASP A 183 -7.79 -12.67 -8.26
N ARG A 184 -6.92 -13.55 -8.78
CA ARG A 184 -5.66 -13.92 -8.12
C ARG A 184 -4.75 -12.71 -7.92
N LEU A 185 -4.62 -11.84 -8.92
CA LEU A 185 -3.85 -10.60 -8.79
C LEU A 185 -4.42 -9.69 -7.70
N ALA A 186 -5.75 -9.55 -7.64
CA ALA A 186 -6.41 -8.79 -6.58
C ALA A 186 -6.15 -9.38 -5.19
N SER A 187 -6.20 -10.71 -5.04
CA SER A 187 -5.87 -11.38 -3.77
C SER A 187 -4.41 -11.15 -3.37
N ILE A 188 -3.47 -11.20 -4.32
CA ILE A 188 -2.05 -10.92 -4.06
C ILE A 188 -1.85 -9.47 -3.61
N ILE A 189 -2.51 -8.52 -4.28
CA ILE A 189 -2.45 -7.10 -3.92
C ILE A 189 -3.02 -6.88 -2.51
N ALA A 190 -4.17 -7.47 -2.18
CA ALA A 190 -4.75 -7.37 -0.85
C ALA A 190 -3.83 -7.95 0.24
N GLY A 191 -3.22 -9.12 -0.01
CA GLY A 191 -2.24 -9.70 0.91
C GLY A 191 -0.97 -8.87 1.06
N ALA A 192 -0.49 -8.24 -0.02
CA ALA A 192 0.65 -7.33 0.04
C ALA A 192 0.31 -6.05 0.81
N VAL A 193 -0.88 -5.48 0.60
CA VAL A 193 -1.38 -4.33 1.36
C VAL A 193 -1.46 -4.69 2.85
N LEU A 194 -2.04 -5.85 3.19
CA LEU A 194 -2.10 -6.34 4.57
C LEU A 194 -0.72 -6.41 5.20
N ALA A 195 0.25 -7.04 4.51
CA ALA A 195 1.62 -7.16 4.99
C ALA A 195 2.29 -5.80 5.23
N GLY A 196 2.11 -4.85 4.30
CA GLY A 196 2.63 -3.50 4.46
C GLY A 196 1.95 -2.74 5.60
N GLU A 197 0.62 -2.85 5.74
CA GLU A 197 -0.13 -2.22 6.84
C GLU A 197 0.34 -2.75 8.20
N ILE A 198 0.53 -4.06 8.34
CA ILE A 198 1.12 -4.68 9.54
C ILE A 198 2.50 -4.06 9.81
N SER A 199 3.38 -4.06 8.81
CA SER A 199 4.75 -3.58 8.96
C SER A 199 4.80 -2.12 9.38
N LEU A 200 4.00 -1.25 8.76
CA LEU A 200 4.00 0.18 9.06
C LEU A 200 3.35 0.47 10.41
N LEU A 201 2.25 -0.19 10.77
CA LEU A 201 1.63 -0.03 12.08
C LEU A 201 2.58 -0.45 13.21
N CYS A 202 3.36 -1.53 13.00
CA CYS A 202 4.40 -1.93 13.93
C CYS A 202 5.49 -0.87 14.06
N ALA A 203 6.04 -0.40 12.93
CA ALA A 203 7.12 0.60 12.91
C ALA A 203 6.70 1.99 13.42
N LEU A 204 5.41 2.31 13.40
CA LEU A 204 4.85 3.54 13.98
C LEU A 204 4.62 3.43 15.48
N ASN A 205 4.51 2.21 15.99
CA ASN A 205 4.35 1.95 17.41
C ASN A 205 5.70 1.83 18.14
N THR A 206 6.77 1.53 17.40
CA THR A 206 8.16 1.69 17.83
C THR A 206 8.72 3.02 17.32
N ASP A 207 9.79 3.56 17.91
CA ASP A 207 10.46 4.76 17.39
C ASP A 207 11.23 4.49 16.06
N ASP A 208 11.03 3.33 15.43
CA ASP A 208 11.83 2.81 14.31
C ASP A 208 11.51 3.48 12.96
N LEU A 209 10.38 4.17 12.82
CA LEU A 209 9.97 4.75 11.53
C LEU A 209 11.01 5.76 11.00
N VAL A 210 11.50 6.64 11.86
CA VAL A 210 12.46 7.70 11.48
C VAL A 210 13.80 7.08 11.12
N ASP A 211 14.25 6.09 11.89
CA ASP A 211 15.52 5.39 11.67
C ASP A 211 15.50 4.56 10.37
N ALA A 212 14.40 3.88 10.07
CA ALA A 212 14.23 3.14 8.82
C ALA A 212 14.22 4.09 7.60
N HIS A 213 13.56 5.25 7.71
CA HIS A 213 13.53 6.24 6.63
C HIS A 213 14.92 6.84 6.37
N ILE A 214 15.66 7.16 7.43
CA ILE A 214 17.05 7.66 7.32
C ILE A 214 17.97 6.60 6.72
N THR A 215 17.81 5.34 7.12
CA THR A 215 18.70 4.24 6.71
C THR A 215 18.44 3.79 5.27
N LEU A 216 17.18 3.70 4.85
CA LEU A 216 16.81 3.11 3.55
C LEU A 216 16.44 4.14 2.48
N ASN A 217 15.93 5.32 2.86
CA ASN A 217 15.40 6.30 1.91
C ASN A 217 16.35 7.49 1.67
N SER A 218 17.33 7.73 2.55
CA SER A 218 18.26 8.87 2.41
C SER A 218 19.53 8.58 1.59
N GLY A 219 19.69 7.37 1.04
CA GLY A 219 20.82 7.05 0.15
C GLY A 219 22.22 7.20 0.78
N ILE A 220 22.33 7.27 2.11
CA ILE A 220 23.63 7.29 2.81
C ILE A 220 24.15 5.85 2.83
N GLN A 221 24.53 5.35 1.66
CA GLN A 221 25.58 4.35 1.64
C GLN A 221 26.84 5.04 2.20
N HIS A 222 27.49 4.41 3.18
CA HIS A 222 28.83 4.77 3.59
C HIS A 222 29.71 4.82 2.33
N THR A 223 29.92 6.01 1.80
CA THR A 223 30.92 6.27 0.78
C THR A 223 32.27 6.09 1.46
N SER A 224 32.79 4.88 1.36
CA SER A 224 34.20 4.63 1.63
C SER A 224 34.99 5.54 0.71
N GLN A 225 35.80 6.41 1.32
CA GLN A 225 36.71 7.30 0.62
C GLN A 225 37.57 6.47 -0.33
N ASN A 226 37.40 6.69 -1.63
CA ASN A 226 38.45 6.44 -2.60
C ASN A 226 38.63 7.71 -3.43
N ASN A 227 39.70 8.41 -3.10
CA ASN A 227 40.24 9.53 -3.85
C ASN A 227 40.69 9.04 -5.23
N SER A 228 39.96 9.41 -6.27
CA SER A 228 40.54 9.64 -7.60
C SER A 228 39.63 10.57 -8.37
N SER A 229 40.08 11.82 -8.50
CA SER A 229 39.45 12.86 -9.31
C SER A 229 39.30 12.41 -10.76
N GLN A 230 38.07 12.17 -11.21
CA GLN A 230 37.70 12.23 -12.62
C GLN A 230 36.46 13.10 -12.78
N HIS A 231 36.66 14.28 -13.36
CA HIS A 231 35.61 15.21 -13.75
C HIS A 231 34.72 14.55 -14.81
N ILE A 232 33.51 14.13 -14.44
CA ILE A 232 32.45 13.84 -15.40
C ILE A 232 31.67 15.14 -15.62
N ARG A 233 31.85 15.76 -16.80
CA ARG A 233 30.98 16.87 -17.25
C ARG A 233 29.61 16.30 -17.59
N LEU A 234 28.56 16.82 -16.97
CA LEU A 234 27.17 16.64 -17.40
C LEU A 234 26.99 17.28 -18.80
N PRO A 235 26.29 16.62 -19.74
CA PRO A 235 25.96 17.22 -21.02
C PRO A 235 24.93 18.34 -20.82
N SER A 236 25.22 19.51 -21.40
CA SER A 236 24.31 20.63 -21.56
C SER A 236 23.02 20.17 -22.24
N ILE A 237 21.88 20.34 -21.56
CA ILE A 237 20.55 20.06 -22.10
C ILE A 237 20.26 21.10 -23.19
N ALA A 238 20.48 20.71 -24.44
CA ALA A 238 20.00 21.45 -25.59
C ALA A 238 18.45 21.41 -25.61
N THR A 239 17.86 22.59 -25.73
CA THR A 239 16.43 22.90 -25.81
C THR A 239 15.69 22.06 -26.86
N SER A 240 14.82 21.16 -26.42
CA SER A 240 13.83 20.48 -27.29
C SER A 240 12.54 21.32 -27.36
N PRO A 241 11.98 21.57 -28.56
CA PRO A 241 10.75 22.36 -28.74
C PRO A 241 9.51 21.75 -28.05
N GLN A 242 9.54 20.45 -27.72
CA GLN A 242 8.48 19.78 -26.97
C GLN A 242 8.39 20.25 -25.51
N LEU A 243 9.52 20.58 -24.87
CA LEU A 243 9.55 21.11 -23.51
C LEU A 243 8.96 22.53 -23.44
N THR A 244 9.17 23.34 -24.49
CA THR A 244 8.60 24.68 -24.61
C THR A 244 7.07 24.63 -24.71
N GLN A 245 6.54 23.63 -25.44
CA GLN A 245 5.10 23.43 -25.60
C GLN A 245 4.41 22.89 -24.34
N ILE A 246 5.11 22.06 -23.55
CA ILE A 246 4.61 21.62 -22.24
C ILE A 246 4.54 22.80 -21.27
N ASN A 247 5.58 23.65 -21.23
CA ASN A 247 5.57 24.85 -20.40
C ASN A 247 4.51 25.88 -20.82
N SER A 248 4.22 26.02 -22.12
CA SER A 248 3.13 26.91 -22.56
C SER A 248 1.76 26.40 -22.11
N ASN A 249 1.54 25.08 -22.14
CA ASN A 249 0.27 24.49 -21.73
C ASN A 249 0.06 24.57 -20.22
N ILE A 250 1.12 24.40 -19.42
CA ILE A 250 1.07 24.59 -17.96
C ILE A 250 0.74 26.05 -17.62
N ASN A 251 1.39 27.00 -18.29
CA ASN A 251 1.14 28.42 -18.06
C ASN A 251 -0.28 28.84 -18.51
N ALA A 252 -0.80 28.28 -19.61
CA ALA A 252 -2.18 28.51 -20.03
C ALA A 252 -3.20 27.95 -19.03
N ALA A 253 -2.96 26.76 -18.48
CA ALA A 253 -3.81 26.18 -17.43
C ALA A 253 -3.79 27.01 -16.14
N LEU A 254 -2.63 27.54 -15.76
CA LEU A 254 -2.50 28.45 -14.62
C LEU A 254 -3.23 29.79 -14.83
N GLN A 255 -3.22 30.34 -16.05
CA GLN A 255 -3.96 31.56 -16.37
C GLN A 255 -5.49 31.37 -16.44
N ILE A 256 -5.96 30.20 -16.87
CA ILE A 256 -7.40 29.86 -16.81
C ILE A 256 -7.85 29.74 -15.36
N SER A 257 -7.00 29.18 -14.49
CA SER A 257 -7.29 29.04 -13.07
C SER A 257 -7.34 30.38 -12.33
N SER A 258 -6.62 31.41 -12.80
CA SER A 258 -6.67 32.76 -12.21
C SER A 258 -7.87 33.60 -12.65
N HIS A 259 -8.51 33.28 -13.78
CA HIS A 259 -9.72 33.96 -14.28
C HIS A 259 -11.05 33.44 -13.69
N LEU A 260 -11.02 32.33 -12.92
CA LEU A 260 -12.22 31.73 -12.30
C LEU A 260 -12.44 32.14 -10.84
N LEU A 261 -11.68 33.11 -10.32
CA LEU A 261 -11.93 33.74 -9.02
C LEU A 261 -12.99 34.85 -9.18
N PRO A 262 -14.14 34.79 -8.49
CA PRO A 262 -15.12 35.87 -8.54
C PRO A 262 -14.58 37.11 -7.81
N GLN A 263 -14.36 38.20 -8.54
CA GLN A 263 -14.13 39.52 -7.96
C GLN A 263 -15.45 40.14 -7.48
N HIS A 264 -15.89 39.86 -6.26
CA HIS A 264 -16.82 40.73 -5.52
C HIS A 264 -16.66 40.49 -4.01
N ALA A 265 -15.92 41.36 -3.34
CA ALA A 265 -15.91 41.50 -1.87
C ALA A 265 -16.87 42.64 -1.49
N ASP A 266 -17.72 42.44 -0.47
CA ASP A 266 -18.44 43.54 0.16
C ASP A 266 -17.54 44.29 1.15
N SER A 267 -17.92 45.52 1.50
CA SER A 267 -17.14 46.46 2.32
C SER A 267 -17.00 46.08 3.81
N SER A 268 -17.22 44.82 4.18
CA SER A 268 -17.06 44.34 5.56
C SER A 268 -16.02 43.23 5.73
N GLY A 269 -15.34 42.80 4.66
CA GLY A 269 -14.18 41.90 4.76
C GLY A 269 -14.49 40.47 5.23
N ASN A 270 -15.77 40.08 5.31
CA ASN A 270 -16.15 38.71 5.62
C ASN A 270 -16.28 37.87 4.35
N LEU A 271 -15.58 36.74 4.31
CA LEU A 271 -15.68 35.75 3.24
C LEU A 271 -17.09 35.13 3.27
N MET A 272 -17.95 35.49 2.30
CA MET A 272 -19.28 34.89 2.13
C MET A 272 -19.13 33.41 1.72
N LEU A 273 -19.14 32.51 2.70
CA LEU A 273 -19.45 31.09 2.45
C LEU A 273 -20.89 31.02 1.95
N ARG A 274 -21.05 30.87 0.64
CA ARG A 274 -22.35 30.65 0.00
C ARG A 274 -22.95 29.37 0.58
N GLN A 275 -23.95 29.48 1.44
CA GLN A 275 -24.73 28.34 1.90
C GLN A 275 -25.33 27.62 0.69
N VAL A 276 -24.93 26.35 0.53
CA VAL A 276 -25.55 25.45 -0.44
C VAL A 276 -27.00 25.22 0.02
N PRO A 277 -28.03 25.38 -0.84
CA PRO A 277 -29.41 25.19 -0.42
C PRO A 277 -29.59 23.76 0.11
N LYS A 278 -30.18 23.63 1.30
CA LYS A 278 -30.60 22.34 1.88
C LYS A 278 -31.46 21.61 0.86
N PHE A 279 -30.96 20.49 0.32
CA PHE A 279 -31.77 19.63 -0.53
C PHE A 279 -32.96 19.11 0.28
N LYS A 280 -34.18 19.43 -0.20
CA LYS A 280 -35.42 18.83 0.29
C LYS A 280 -35.31 17.32 0.18
N SER A 281 -35.71 16.63 1.25
CA SER A 281 -35.88 15.18 1.31
C SER A 281 -36.64 14.67 0.09
N LEU A 282 -35.96 13.91 -0.77
CA LEU A 282 -36.62 13.12 -1.81
C LEU A 282 -37.23 11.90 -1.12
N GLN A 283 -38.57 11.85 -1.14
CA GLN A 283 -39.34 10.70 -0.70
C GLN A 283 -38.93 9.47 -1.52
N THR A 284 -38.62 8.38 -0.82
CA THR A 284 -38.37 7.06 -1.39
C THR A 284 -39.69 6.45 -1.82
N SER A 285 -39.97 6.42 -3.12
CA SER A 285 -40.94 5.49 -3.68
C SER A 285 -40.43 4.95 -5.01
N ASN A 286 -40.20 3.63 -5.02
CA ASN A 286 -39.82 2.73 -6.13
C ASN A 286 -38.37 2.21 -6.11
N LEU A 287 -38.09 1.37 -5.12
CA LEU A 287 -37.05 0.35 -5.16
C LEU A 287 -37.74 -1.03 -5.03
N SER A 288 -38.25 -1.54 -6.14
CA SER A 288 -38.77 -2.91 -6.20
C SER A 288 -38.21 -3.74 -7.37
N ASN A 289 -37.16 -3.29 -8.08
CA ASN A 289 -36.58 -4.03 -9.20
C ASN A 289 -35.05 -3.91 -9.31
N LEU A 290 -34.31 -4.25 -8.24
CA LEU A 290 -32.90 -4.63 -8.34
C LEU A 290 -32.64 -5.86 -7.45
N ASN A 291 -33.24 -6.98 -7.85
CA ASN A 291 -32.79 -8.30 -7.42
C ASN A 291 -31.97 -8.91 -8.57
N GLN A 292 -30.66 -8.98 -8.38
CA GLN A 292 -29.71 -10.00 -8.87
C GLN A 292 -28.32 -9.37 -9.08
N THR A 293 -27.62 -9.08 -7.97
CA THR A 293 -26.15 -9.13 -7.94
C THR A 293 -25.77 -10.38 -7.17
N GLN A 294 -25.05 -11.30 -7.81
CA GLN A 294 -24.57 -12.51 -7.14
C GLN A 294 -23.55 -12.13 -6.07
N PRO A 295 -23.57 -12.76 -4.88
CA PRO A 295 -22.58 -12.53 -3.84
C PRO A 295 -21.19 -12.92 -4.35
N GLY A 296 -20.22 -12.01 -4.17
CA GLY A 296 -18.82 -12.24 -4.50
C GLY A 296 -18.27 -13.49 -3.82
N ARG A 297 -17.52 -14.28 -4.57
CA ARG A 297 -16.93 -15.55 -4.12
C ARG A 297 -15.78 -15.27 -3.16
N VAL A 298 -15.95 -15.55 -1.87
CA VAL A 298 -14.87 -15.58 -0.87
C VAL A 298 -13.98 -16.79 -1.15
N VAL A 299 -12.68 -16.58 -1.38
CA VAL A 299 -11.69 -17.65 -1.54
C VAL A 299 -10.82 -17.68 -0.28
N PRO A 300 -10.98 -18.68 0.61
CA PRO A 300 -10.10 -18.84 1.76
C PRO A 300 -8.73 -19.38 1.32
N ILE A 301 -7.65 -18.81 1.86
CA ILE A 301 -6.27 -19.29 1.65
C ILE A 301 -5.72 -19.71 3.02
N GLU A 302 -5.60 -21.02 3.26
CA GLU A 302 -4.87 -21.56 4.42
C GLU A 302 -3.36 -21.59 4.12
N VAL A 303 -2.57 -20.92 4.95
CA VAL A 303 -1.10 -20.95 4.89
C VAL A 303 -0.61 -21.94 5.94
N ASN A 304 -0.14 -23.11 5.48
CA ASN A 304 0.31 -24.19 6.36
C ASN A 304 1.81 -24.03 6.66
N ILE A 305 2.14 -23.56 7.88
CA ILE A 305 3.52 -23.37 8.33
C ILE A 305 4.02 -24.69 8.94
N LYS A 306 5.04 -25.31 8.30
CA LYS A 306 5.69 -26.53 8.77
C LYS A 306 6.45 -26.24 10.09
N GLN A 307 6.13 -26.98 11.15
CA GLN A 307 6.92 -26.95 12.40
C GLN A 307 8.29 -27.63 12.20
N PRO A 308 9.40 -27.04 12.67
CA PRO A 308 10.68 -27.73 12.69
C PRO A 308 10.77 -28.70 13.87
N GLY A 309 11.23 -29.93 13.58
CA GLY A 309 11.39 -31.03 14.52
C GLY A 309 12.54 -30.85 15.52
N SER A 310 12.50 -31.70 16.54
CA SER A 310 13.33 -31.72 17.74
C SER A 310 14.82 -32.00 17.50
N GLU A 311 15.70 -31.11 17.98
CA GLU A 311 17.13 -31.38 18.22
C GLU A 311 17.48 -31.06 19.68
N SER A 312 17.34 -32.06 20.54
CA SER A 312 17.72 -32.00 21.95
C SER A 312 19.15 -32.51 22.14
N GLU A 313 20.16 -31.74 21.74
CA GLU A 313 21.55 -31.98 22.19
C GLU A 313 22.53 -30.79 22.02
N ARG A 314 22.04 -29.57 21.81
CA ARG A 314 22.87 -28.33 21.73
C ARG A 314 22.39 -27.20 22.65
N LEU A 315 21.81 -27.55 23.80
CA LEU A 315 21.19 -26.55 24.70
C LEU A 315 22.18 -25.84 25.65
N SER A 316 23.31 -26.44 26.03
CA SER A 316 24.22 -25.84 27.02
C SER A 316 25.02 -24.66 26.47
N ASP A 317 25.55 -24.78 25.25
CA ASP A 317 26.48 -23.79 24.69
C ASP A 317 25.74 -22.54 24.19
N LYS A 318 24.53 -22.74 23.64
CA LYS A 318 23.63 -21.65 23.23
C LYS A 318 23.11 -20.84 24.42
N GLN A 319 22.96 -21.44 25.60
CA GLN A 319 22.53 -20.72 26.81
C GLN A 319 23.63 -19.79 27.34
N LEU A 320 24.89 -20.22 27.26
CA LEU A 320 26.04 -19.41 27.69
C LEU A 320 26.31 -18.25 26.73
N GLU A 321 26.14 -18.45 25.43
CA GLU A 321 26.26 -17.39 24.42
C GLU A 321 25.15 -16.35 24.55
N LYS A 322 23.91 -16.80 24.80
CA LYS A 322 22.75 -15.94 25.03
C LYS A 322 22.87 -15.12 26.32
N GLN A 323 23.51 -15.64 27.38
CA GLN A 323 23.81 -14.86 28.59
C GLN A 323 24.82 -13.74 28.32
N LYS A 324 25.89 -14.01 27.56
CA LYS A 324 26.89 -13.00 27.19
C LYS A 324 26.32 -11.92 26.28
N GLU A 325 25.40 -12.26 25.37
CA GLU A 325 24.69 -11.27 24.56
C GLU A 325 23.75 -10.40 25.39
N ASN A 326 23.06 -10.98 26.37
CA ASN A 326 22.18 -10.23 27.26
C ASN A 326 22.96 -9.23 28.13
N GLU A 327 24.13 -9.62 28.66
CA GLU A 327 24.99 -8.70 29.42
C GLU A 327 25.48 -7.52 28.57
N LYS A 328 25.88 -7.77 27.32
CA LYS A 328 26.27 -6.71 26.38
C LYS A 328 25.10 -5.79 26.03
N ALA A 329 23.88 -6.32 25.91
CA ALA A 329 22.69 -5.54 25.65
C ALA A 329 22.35 -4.59 26.81
N ILE A 330 22.49 -5.08 28.05
CA ILE A 330 22.29 -4.28 29.27
C ILE A 330 23.34 -3.16 29.38
N GLU A 331 24.60 -3.44 29.04
CA GLU A 331 25.66 -2.42 29.02
C GLU A 331 25.41 -1.34 27.95
N ARG A 332 24.94 -1.74 26.76
CA ARG A 332 24.57 -0.82 25.68
C ARG A 332 23.38 0.06 26.07
N GLN A 333 22.37 -0.47 26.77
CA GLN A 333 21.24 0.31 27.28
C GLN A 333 21.69 1.36 28.29
N LYS A 334 22.54 1.01 29.26
CA LYS A 334 23.09 1.97 30.23
C LYS A 334 23.85 3.11 29.54
N LYS A 335 24.64 2.81 28.52
CA LYS A 335 25.38 3.81 27.75
C LYS A 335 24.46 4.73 26.94
N LEU A 336 23.36 4.20 26.41
CA LEU A 336 22.36 4.99 25.68
C LEU A 336 21.61 5.95 26.62
N GLU A 337 21.28 5.50 27.83
CA GLU A 337 20.62 6.30 28.84
C GLU A 337 21.52 7.45 29.35
N GLU A 338 22.83 7.20 29.48
CA GLU A 338 23.81 8.24 29.81
C GLU A 338 23.93 9.30 28.71
N LEU A 339 23.92 8.87 27.44
CA LEU A 339 23.94 9.78 26.28
C LEU A 339 22.66 10.61 26.19
N ARG A 340 21.51 10.03 26.53
CA ARG A 340 20.23 10.74 26.57
C ARG A 340 20.25 11.85 27.63
N LYS A 341 20.71 11.56 28.85
CA LYS A 341 20.86 12.57 29.92
C LYS A 341 21.79 13.71 29.49
N LYS A 342 22.93 13.40 28.88
CA LYS A 342 23.87 14.40 28.33
C LYS A 342 23.25 15.25 27.21
N ARG A 343 22.33 14.71 26.42
CA ARG A 343 21.66 15.46 25.36
C ARG A 343 20.60 16.40 25.92
N GLU A 344 19.81 15.93 26.88
CA GLU A 344 18.81 16.73 27.60
C GLU A 344 19.49 17.91 28.33
N GLU A 345 20.66 17.69 28.96
CA GLU A 345 21.46 18.77 29.57
C GLU A 345 21.92 19.81 28.53
N ARG A 346 22.46 19.39 27.38
CA ARG A 346 22.88 20.32 26.31
C ARG A 346 21.72 21.10 25.70
N GLU A 347 20.54 20.49 25.57
CA GLU A 347 19.35 21.18 25.07
C GLU A 347 18.84 22.21 26.08
N LYS A 348 18.91 21.89 27.38
CA LYS A 348 18.61 22.85 28.44
C LYS A 348 19.59 24.02 28.45
N GLU A 349 20.89 23.77 28.33
CA GLU A 349 21.92 24.82 28.22
C GLU A 349 21.69 25.71 27.00
N ARG A 350 21.37 25.12 25.83
CA ARG A 350 21.06 25.89 24.62
C ARG A 350 19.81 26.75 24.78
N PHE A 351 18.78 26.24 25.45
CA PHE A 351 17.55 26.98 25.70
C PHE A 351 17.78 28.14 26.68
N GLU A 352 18.53 27.92 27.76
CA GLU A 352 18.93 28.97 28.71
C GLU A 352 19.77 30.06 28.02
N GLN A 353 20.67 29.67 27.11
CA GLN A 353 21.49 30.62 26.36
C GLN A 353 20.67 31.44 25.35
N GLN A 354 19.69 30.83 24.68
CA GLN A 354 18.74 31.56 23.83
C GLN A 354 17.88 32.56 24.61
N LEU A 355 17.48 32.22 25.85
CA LEU A 355 16.76 33.13 26.75
C LEU A 355 17.62 34.30 27.21
N LEU A 356 18.92 34.08 27.45
CA LEU A 356 19.89 35.13 27.78
C LEU A 356 20.14 36.09 26.61
N ASP A 357 20.23 35.57 25.39
CA ASP A 357 20.40 36.38 24.18
C ASP A 357 19.14 37.20 23.84
N HIS A 358 17.95 36.65 24.10
CA HIS A 358 16.68 37.36 23.88
C HIS A 358 16.45 38.51 24.88
N ASN A 359 17.03 38.44 26.09
CA ASN A 359 16.96 39.50 27.11
C ASN A 359 18.07 40.57 26.97
N ARG A 360 18.97 40.45 25.97
CA ARG A 360 20.04 41.41 25.66
C ARG A 360 19.70 42.36 24.50
N ILE A 361 18.53 42.22 23.89
CA ILE A 361 17.93 43.16 22.92
C ILE A 361 16.90 44.01 23.67
#